data_AF-A0A922ALV0-F1
#
_entry.id   AF-A0A922ALV0-F1
#
_cell.length_a   1.000
_cell.length_b   1.000
_cell.length_c   1.000
_cell.angle_alpha   90.00
_cell.angle_beta   90.00
_cell.angle_gamma   90.00
#
_symmetry.space_group_name_H-M   'P 1'
#
loop_
_entity.id
_entity.type
_entity.pdbx_description
1 polymer ?
#
loop_
_entity_poly.entity_id
_entity_poly.type
_entity_poly.pdbx_seq_one_letter_code
_entity_poly.pdbx_strand_id
1 'polypeptide(L)'
;MAFRVYTTNLGFQWNPTPTFSPIFKTRNLRYKSPKLFESSSSIRRNVTVNGSNVVDEQQQVSFNEQENKLIEALIGIQGRGRSASPQQLSDVDRAVQVLEGFEGVPEPTSSSLIEGRWQLMFTTRPQTASPIQRTFVGVDFFSVFQEVYLRTNDPRVSNIIKFSDAIGELKVEAAASIKDGKRILFQFDRAAFSFKFLPFKVPYPVPFRLLGDEAKGWLDTTYLSPSGDLRISRGNKGTTFVLQKKTVPRQRLISAISTGTGVREPYSLLWQAIDEFISFHQNPSRDETELQEGEWQMIWSSQVETDSWIENAANGLMGKQVVKENGQIKFLVDIFLGLRFSMIGKFVKSGKNLYELTMDDAVILGGPFGYPIEMESKFNLELLYSDDKIRITRGYNNIVFVHLRTDGSSKK
;
A
#
# COMPACT_ATOMS: atom_id res chain seq x y z
N MET A 1 -25.30 -46.62 36.56
CA MET A 1 -25.73 -45.68 35.51
C MET A 1 -24.60 -45.53 34.51
N ALA A 2 -24.69 -46.22 33.38
CA ALA A 2 -23.77 -46.09 32.27
C ALA A 2 -24.56 -45.50 31.10
N PHE A 3 -24.23 -44.28 30.68
CA PHE A 3 -24.79 -43.69 29.47
C PHE A 3 -23.75 -43.80 28.34
N ARG A 4 -24.06 -44.71 27.41
CA ARG A 4 -23.47 -44.78 26.07
C ARG A 4 -23.88 -43.53 25.31
N VAL A 5 -22.91 -42.79 24.78
CA VAL A 5 -23.14 -41.77 23.76
C VAL A 5 -22.88 -42.39 22.39
N TYR A 6 -23.89 -42.31 21.52
CA TYR A 6 -23.85 -42.77 20.15
C TYR A 6 -23.03 -41.82 19.29
N THR A 7 -22.06 -42.37 18.56
CA THR A 7 -21.34 -41.69 17.48
C THR A 7 -22.25 -41.59 16.26
N THR A 8 -22.68 -40.38 15.89
CA THR A 8 -23.24 -40.11 14.57
C THR A 8 -22.15 -39.54 13.66
N ASN A 9 -21.74 -40.36 12.70
CA ASN A 9 -20.98 -39.98 11.53
C ASN A 9 -21.76 -38.93 10.72
N LEU A 10 -21.29 -37.68 10.70
CA LEU A 10 -21.59 -36.72 9.64
C LEU A 10 -20.29 -36.45 8.89
N GLY A 11 -20.10 -37.23 7.82
CA GLY A 11 -19.01 -37.03 6.88
C GLY A 11 -19.23 -35.75 6.10
N PHE A 12 -18.41 -34.73 6.36
CA PHE A 12 -18.14 -33.69 5.38
C PHE A 12 -16.96 -34.16 4.53
N GLN A 13 -17.25 -34.57 3.30
CA GLN A 13 -16.25 -34.73 2.25
C GLN A 13 -15.56 -33.39 2.02
N TRP A 14 -14.29 -33.31 2.42
CA TRP A 14 -13.39 -32.25 1.98
C TRP A 14 -12.92 -32.61 0.56
N ASN A 15 -13.18 -31.71 -0.39
CA ASN A 15 -12.48 -31.75 -1.67
C ASN A 15 -10.98 -31.44 -1.39
N PRO A 16 -10.05 -32.30 -1.82
CA PRO A 16 -8.63 -32.02 -1.67
C PRO A 16 -8.23 -30.82 -2.52
N THR A 17 -7.59 -29.83 -1.89
CA THR A 17 -6.81 -28.79 -2.57
C THR A 17 -5.78 -29.44 -3.50
N PRO A 18 -5.69 -29.02 -4.78
CA PRO A 18 -4.81 -29.67 -5.74
C PRO A 18 -3.33 -29.41 -5.39
N THR A 19 -2.64 -30.47 -4.97
CA THR A 19 -1.18 -30.50 -4.85
C THR A 19 -0.59 -30.69 -6.26
N PHE A 20 -0.06 -29.62 -6.86
CA PHE A 20 0.75 -29.77 -8.07
C PHE A 20 2.16 -30.23 -7.71
N SER A 21 2.42 -31.52 -7.85
CA SER A 21 3.78 -32.06 -7.89
C SER A 21 4.41 -31.79 -9.25
N PRO A 22 5.65 -31.27 -9.34
CA PRO A 22 6.31 -31.08 -10.63
C PRO A 22 6.89 -32.43 -11.09
N ILE A 23 6.24 -33.07 -12.08
CA ILE A 23 6.87 -34.14 -12.86
C ILE A 23 7.36 -33.52 -14.17
N PHE A 24 8.59 -33.01 -14.17
CA PHE A 24 9.35 -32.85 -15.40
C PHE A 24 10.71 -33.49 -15.24
N LYS A 25 10.85 -34.65 -15.90
CA LYS A 25 12.11 -35.37 -16.09
C LYS A 25 13.08 -34.45 -16.84
N THR A 26 14.21 -34.13 -16.22
CA THR A 26 15.37 -33.51 -16.85
C THR A 26 15.84 -34.36 -18.03
N ARG A 27 15.64 -33.87 -19.27
CA ARG A 27 16.31 -34.40 -20.45
C ARG A 27 17.44 -33.44 -20.80
N ASN A 28 18.66 -33.85 -20.48
CA ASN A 28 19.90 -33.16 -20.83
C ASN A 28 20.02 -33.04 -22.35
N LEU A 29 19.80 -31.84 -22.89
CA LEU A 29 20.19 -31.47 -24.25
C LEU A 29 21.45 -30.61 -24.17
N ARG A 30 22.58 -31.26 -24.47
CA ARG A 30 23.88 -30.61 -24.74
C ARG A 30 23.70 -29.61 -25.88
N TYR A 31 23.85 -28.32 -25.58
CA TYR A 31 24.09 -27.32 -26.62
C TYR A 31 25.60 -27.11 -26.76
N LYS A 32 26.14 -27.53 -27.91
CA LYS A 32 27.52 -27.28 -28.34
C LYS A 32 27.61 -25.83 -28.83
N SER A 33 28.57 -25.06 -28.32
CA SER A 33 29.02 -23.82 -28.92
C SER A 33 29.75 -24.09 -30.24
N PRO A 34 29.46 -23.36 -31.33
CA PRO A 34 30.39 -23.22 -32.44
C PRO A 34 31.14 -21.89 -32.35
N LYS A 35 32.36 -21.95 -32.85
CA LYS A 35 33.44 -20.97 -32.75
C LYS A 35 33.24 -19.76 -33.65
N LEU A 36 33.82 -18.66 -33.18
CA LEU A 36 34.43 -17.54 -33.90
C LEU A 36 34.63 -17.73 -35.42
N PHE A 37 34.12 -16.76 -36.17
CA PHE A 37 34.62 -16.38 -37.49
C PHE A 37 34.82 -14.86 -37.50
N GLU A 38 36.04 -14.42 -37.73
CA GLU A 38 36.41 -13.05 -38.07
C GLU A 38 36.07 -12.77 -39.54
N SER A 39 35.49 -11.60 -39.84
CA SER A 39 35.85 -10.87 -41.07
C SER A 39 35.46 -9.38 -40.98
N SER A 40 36.49 -8.54 -41.01
CA SER A 40 36.65 -7.26 -41.75
C SER A 40 35.47 -6.30 -42.01
N SER A 41 35.70 -5.09 -41.51
CA SER A 41 35.49 -3.76 -42.14
C SER A 41 34.09 -3.33 -42.61
N SER A 42 33.53 -2.32 -41.93
CA SER A 42 32.91 -1.18 -42.63
C SER A 42 32.75 0.05 -41.72
N ILE A 43 33.05 1.18 -42.35
CA ILE A 43 33.07 2.56 -41.89
C ILE A 43 31.75 2.97 -41.21
N ARG A 44 31.82 3.55 -40.01
CA ARG A 44 30.71 4.34 -39.43
C ARG A 44 31.21 5.72 -39.04
N ARG A 45 30.65 6.72 -39.73
CA ARG A 45 30.71 8.14 -39.38
C ARG A 45 29.95 8.32 -38.06
N ASN A 46 30.63 8.81 -37.03
CA ASN A 46 29.99 9.22 -35.79
C ASN A 46 29.29 10.56 -36.02
N VAL A 47 27.96 10.52 -36.07
CA VAL A 47 27.10 11.69 -35.90
C VAL A 47 26.92 11.87 -34.40
N THR A 48 27.54 12.91 -33.85
CA THR A 48 27.33 13.33 -32.46
C THR A 48 25.93 13.94 -32.34
N VAL A 49 24.97 13.17 -31.82
CA VAL A 49 23.71 13.70 -31.34
C VAL A 49 23.94 14.12 -29.89
N ASN A 50 23.98 15.43 -29.64
CA ASN A 50 23.94 15.98 -28.30
C ASN A 50 22.58 15.64 -27.67
N GLY A 51 22.55 14.56 -26.90
CA GLY A 51 21.46 14.27 -25.98
C GLY A 51 21.49 15.29 -24.85
N SER A 52 20.57 16.23 -24.88
CA SER A 52 20.24 17.05 -23.72
C SER A 52 19.70 16.12 -22.63
N ASN A 53 20.53 15.83 -21.63
CA ASN A 53 20.08 15.24 -20.38
C ASN A 53 19.20 16.29 -19.69
N VAL A 54 17.89 16.18 -19.88
CA VAL A 54 16.92 16.80 -18.98
C VAL A 54 17.04 16.04 -17.67
N VAL A 55 17.83 16.58 -16.77
CA VAL A 55 17.85 16.18 -15.37
C VAL A 55 16.43 16.45 -14.86
N ASP A 56 15.71 15.38 -14.50
CA ASP A 56 14.48 15.48 -13.73
C ASP A 56 14.84 16.19 -12.42
N GLU A 57 14.64 17.49 -12.36
CA GLU A 57 14.63 18.22 -11.10
C GLU A 57 13.52 17.61 -10.26
N GLN A 58 13.89 16.79 -9.27
CA GLN A 58 13.00 16.23 -8.27
C GLN A 58 12.51 17.37 -7.39
N GLN A 59 11.62 18.20 -7.93
CA GLN A 59 10.96 19.27 -7.22
C GLN A 59 10.06 18.60 -6.17
N GLN A 60 10.51 18.72 -4.93
CA GLN A 60 9.94 18.12 -3.74
C GLN A 60 8.48 18.57 -3.59
N VAL A 61 7.56 17.61 -3.55
CA VAL A 61 6.14 17.89 -3.31
C VAL A 61 6.00 18.43 -1.90
N SER A 62 5.58 19.69 -1.78
CA SER A 62 5.23 20.31 -0.51
C SER A 62 3.72 20.43 -0.44
N PHE A 63 3.11 19.71 0.51
CA PHE A 63 1.69 19.82 0.81
C PHE A 63 1.47 20.88 1.90
N ASN A 64 0.40 21.66 1.77
CA ASN A 64 -0.02 22.58 2.82
C ASN A 64 -0.59 21.83 4.04
N GLU A 65 -0.90 22.54 5.12
CA GLU A 65 -1.38 21.93 6.37
C GLU A 65 -2.68 21.13 6.17
N GLN A 66 -3.62 21.64 5.39
CA GLN A 66 -4.92 21.01 5.12
C GLN A 66 -4.75 19.74 4.26
N GLU A 67 -3.87 19.80 3.28
CA GLU A 67 -3.51 18.66 2.43
C GLU A 67 -2.83 17.56 3.25
N ASN A 68 -1.90 17.94 4.13
CA ASN A 68 -1.26 17.01 5.06
C ASN A 68 -2.28 16.34 5.99
N LYS A 69 -3.28 17.06 6.50
CA LYS A 69 -4.37 16.46 7.30
C LYS A 69 -5.14 15.38 6.52
N LEU A 70 -5.42 15.61 5.23
CA LEU A 70 -6.03 14.58 4.40
C LEU A 70 -5.09 13.39 4.19
N ILE A 71 -3.82 13.64 3.88
CA ILE A 71 -2.81 12.58 3.71
C ILE A 71 -2.70 11.73 4.97
N GLU A 72 -2.68 12.37 6.13
CA GLU A 72 -2.63 11.70 7.42
C GLU A 72 -3.88 10.86 7.67
N ALA A 73 -5.06 11.37 7.32
CA ALA A 73 -6.32 10.62 7.47
C ALA A 73 -6.35 9.34 6.62
N LEU A 74 -5.58 9.27 5.53
CA LEU A 74 -5.45 8.07 4.70
C LEU A 74 -4.55 6.99 5.29
N ILE A 75 -3.75 7.30 6.33
CA ILE A 75 -2.81 6.35 6.92
C ILE A 75 -3.57 5.23 7.65
N GLY A 76 -3.15 3.98 7.39
CA GLY A 76 -3.79 2.80 7.95
C GLY A 76 -5.10 2.40 7.28
N ILE A 77 -5.54 3.13 6.24
CA ILE A 77 -6.66 2.71 5.42
C ILE A 77 -6.17 1.71 4.37
N GLN A 78 -6.62 0.46 4.50
CA GLN A 78 -6.33 -0.61 3.55
C GLN A 78 -7.38 -0.69 2.42
N GLY A 79 -6.97 -1.25 1.30
CA GLY A 79 -7.77 -1.46 0.10
C GLY A 79 -8.28 -0.17 -0.54
N ARG A 80 -7.56 0.94 -0.37
CA ARG A 80 -7.97 2.29 -0.82
C ARG A 80 -9.38 2.66 -0.35
N GLY A 81 -9.70 2.35 0.91
CA GLY A 81 -11.01 2.60 1.52
C GLY A 81 -11.92 1.36 1.60
N ARG A 82 -11.49 0.19 1.11
CA ARG A 82 -12.29 -1.05 1.21
C ARG A 82 -12.50 -1.49 2.65
N SER A 83 -11.43 -1.46 3.44
CA SER A 83 -11.41 -1.96 4.83
C SER A 83 -11.43 -0.81 5.84
N ALA A 84 -11.81 0.40 5.40
CA ALA A 84 -11.87 1.57 6.27
C ALA A 84 -12.98 1.41 7.31
N SER A 85 -12.68 1.70 8.57
CA SER A 85 -13.68 1.77 9.63
C SER A 85 -14.60 2.98 9.44
N PRO A 86 -15.80 3.00 10.04
CA PRO A 86 -16.68 4.18 9.99
C PRO A 86 -16.01 5.45 10.49
N GLN A 87 -15.15 5.34 11.52
CA GLN A 87 -14.36 6.47 12.02
C GLN A 87 -13.36 6.97 10.99
N GLN A 88 -12.59 6.06 10.36
CA GLN A 88 -11.64 6.43 9.31
C GLN A 88 -12.35 7.10 8.11
N LEU A 89 -13.51 6.58 7.70
CA LEU A 89 -14.30 7.21 6.63
C LEU A 89 -14.77 8.61 7.03
N SER A 90 -15.20 8.81 8.27
CA SER A 90 -15.60 10.12 8.78
C SER A 90 -14.42 11.10 8.85
N ASP A 91 -13.23 10.63 9.24
CA ASP A 91 -12.04 11.47 9.33
C ASP A 91 -11.57 11.93 7.95
N VAL A 92 -11.60 11.02 6.96
CA VAL A 92 -11.29 11.35 5.56
C VAL A 92 -12.33 12.29 4.97
N ASP A 93 -13.63 12.05 5.19
CA ASP A 93 -14.68 12.91 4.64
C ASP A 93 -14.59 14.34 5.22
N ARG A 94 -14.30 14.48 6.52
CA ARG A 94 -14.05 15.79 7.15
C ARG A 94 -12.86 16.50 6.52
N ALA A 95 -11.74 15.81 6.31
CA ALA A 95 -10.56 16.40 5.67
C ALA A 95 -10.80 16.78 4.20
N VAL A 96 -11.58 15.98 3.46
CA VAL A 96 -12.02 16.29 2.10
C VAL A 96 -12.89 17.55 2.08
N GLN A 97 -13.89 17.65 2.96
CA GLN A 97 -14.78 18.82 3.02
C GLN A 97 -14.01 20.12 3.31
N VAL A 98 -13.02 20.06 4.21
CA VAL A 98 -12.14 21.20 4.49
C VAL A 98 -11.40 21.66 3.23
N LEU A 99 -10.83 20.72 2.46
CA LEU A 99 -10.12 21.05 1.22
C LEU A 99 -11.06 21.54 0.11
N GLU A 100 -12.26 20.98 -0.01
CA GLU A 100 -13.27 21.45 -0.98
C GLU A 100 -13.76 22.89 -0.67
N GLY A 101 -13.67 23.32 0.60
CA GLY A 101 -13.91 24.70 1.02
C GLY A 101 -12.65 25.59 1.03
N PHE A 102 -11.47 25.03 0.77
CA PHE A 102 -10.20 25.75 0.75
C PHE A 102 -9.87 26.25 -0.67
N GLU A 103 -8.98 27.25 -0.77
CA GLU A 103 -8.59 27.84 -2.05
C GLU A 103 -7.64 26.90 -2.81
N GLY A 104 -8.19 26.14 -3.76
CA GLY A 104 -7.43 25.37 -4.75
C GLY A 104 -7.28 26.12 -6.09
N VAL A 105 -6.84 25.42 -7.12
CA VAL A 105 -6.76 25.98 -8.49
C VAL A 105 -8.17 26.37 -8.98
N PRO A 106 -8.39 27.62 -9.42
CA PRO A 106 -9.67 28.03 -10.00
C PRO A 106 -9.88 27.32 -11.34
N GLU A 107 -11.10 26.85 -11.58
CA GLU A 107 -11.48 26.08 -12.78
C GLU A 107 -10.49 24.94 -13.12
N PRO A 108 -10.35 23.93 -12.24
CA PRO A 108 -9.32 22.91 -12.37
C PRO A 108 -9.33 22.17 -13.71
N THR A 109 -10.47 22.00 -14.39
CA THR A 109 -10.54 21.34 -15.70
C THR A 109 -9.89 22.14 -16.83
N SER A 110 -9.77 23.45 -16.66
CA SER A 110 -9.11 24.36 -17.61
C SER A 110 -7.60 24.49 -17.36
N SER A 111 -7.11 24.08 -16.18
CA SER A 111 -5.70 24.17 -15.81
C SER A 111 -4.86 23.06 -16.44
N SER A 112 -3.62 23.35 -16.85
CA SER A 112 -2.65 22.32 -17.27
C SER A 112 -2.29 21.36 -16.12
N LEU A 113 -2.47 21.80 -14.86
CA LEU A 113 -2.18 21.01 -13.67
C LEU A 113 -3.11 19.80 -13.52
N ILE A 114 -4.23 19.71 -14.24
CA ILE A 114 -5.09 18.51 -14.19
C ILE A 114 -4.55 17.35 -15.04
N GLU A 115 -3.73 17.65 -16.06
CA GLU A 115 -3.28 16.65 -17.03
C GLU A 115 -2.17 15.76 -16.48
N GLY A 116 -2.16 14.50 -16.88
CA GLY A 116 -1.15 13.52 -16.50
C GLY A 116 -1.71 12.30 -15.78
N ARG A 117 -0.80 11.50 -15.21
CA ARG A 117 -1.09 10.24 -14.52
C ARG A 117 -1.24 10.49 -13.02
N TRP A 118 -2.39 10.10 -12.48
CA TRP A 118 -2.75 10.24 -11.09
C TRP A 118 -2.87 8.86 -10.43
N GLN A 119 -2.20 8.62 -9.32
CA GLN A 119 -2.37 7.43 -8.49
C GLN A 119 -3.60 7.60 -7.57
N LEU A 120 -4.47 6.60 -7.54
CA LEU A 120 -5.62 6.57 -6.64
C LEU A 120 -5.18 6.19 -5.23
N MET A 121 -5.30 7.13 -4.30
CA MET A 121 -4.94 6.94 -2.89
C MET A 121 -6.12 6.44 -2.07
N PHE A 122 -7.33 6.94 -2.36
CA PHE A 122 -8.53 6.57 -1.64
C PHE A 122 -9.77 6.69 -2.51
N THR A 123 -10.73 5.79 -2.31
CA THR A 123 -12.06 5.92 -2.91
C THR A 123 -13.17 5.41 -2.01
N THR A 124 -14.31 6.10 -1.99
CA THR A 124 -15.53 5.59 -1.35
C THR A 124 -16.21 4.55 -2.23
N ARG A 125 -16.95 3.63 -1.61
CA ARG A 125 -17.71 2.59 -2.33
C ARG A 125 -19.19 2.76 -2.06
N PRO A 126 -19.89 3.62 -2.83
CA PRO A 126 -21.35 3.60 -2.79
C PRO A 126 -21.84 2.21 -3.24
N GLN A 127 -23.01 1.79 -2.77
CA GLN A 127 -23.60 0.48 -3.13
C GLN A 127 -23.74 0.28 -4.66
N THR A 128 -23.77 1.38 -5.42
CA THR A 128 -23.87 1.46 -6.88
C THR A 128 -22.54 1.30 -7.63
N ALA A 129 -21.41 1.13 -6.92
CA ALA A 129 -20.07 0.98 -7.51
C ALA A 129 -20.01 -0.16 -8.55
N SER A 130 -19.20 -0.01 -9.60
CA SER A 130 -19.13 -1.03 -10.66
C SER A 130 -18.48 -2.35 -10.16
N PRO A 131 -18.74 -3.49 -10.81
CA PRO A 131 -18.06 -4.76 -10.47
C PRO A 131 -16.52 -4.64 -10.43
N ILE A 132 -15.93 -3.87 -11.35
CA ILE A 132 -14.47 -3.63 -11.38
C ILE A 132 -14.01 -2.87 -10.13
N GLN A 133 -14.77 -1.87 -9.68
CA GLN A 133 -14.48 -1.14 -8.43
C GLN A 133 -14.62 -2.04 -7.19
N ARG A 134 -15.59 -2.96 -7.20
CA ARG A 134 -15.77 -3.93 -6.11
C ARG A 134 -14.64 -4.96 -6.07
N THR A 135 -14.22 -5.49 -7.22
CA THR A 135 -13.29 -6.62 -7.33
C THR A 135 -11.82 -6.20 -7.31
N PHE A 136 -11.41 -5.15 -8.05
CA PHE A 136 -9.98 -4.86 -8.29
C PHE A 136 -9.47 -3.62 -7.56
N VAL A 137 -10.29 -2.57 -7.44
CA VAL A 137 -9.86 -1.32 -6.79
C VAL A 137 -9.59 -1.52 -5.29
N GLY A 138 -10.12 -2.60 -4.69
CA GLY A 138 -9.93 -2.93 -3.26
C GLY A 138 -8.92 -3.99 -2.94
N VAL A 139 -8.11 -4.39 -3.90
CA VAL A 139 -7.04 -5.35 -3.70
C VAL A 139 -5.76 -4.55 -3.57
N ASP A 140 -5.19 -4.50 -2.37
CA ASP A 140 -4.01 -3.69 -2.05
C ASP A 140 -2.80 -3.97 -2.96
N PHE A 141 -2.73 -5.18 -3.49
CA PHE A 141 -1.69 -5.61 -4.42
C PHE A 141 -1.64 -4.81 -5.74
N PHE A 142 -2.76 -4.26 -6.21
CA PHE A 142 -2.79 -3.55 -7.50
C PHE A 142 -2.61 -2.05 -7.31
N SER A 143 -1.75 -1.43 -8.13
CA SER A 143 -1.71 0.03 -8.22
C SER A 143 -2.80 0.52 -9.17
N VAL A 144 -3.64 1.44 -8.72
CA VAL A 144 -4.73 2.00 -9.53
C VAL A 144 -4.37 3.43 -9.90
N PHE A 145 -4.45 3.75 -11.19
CA PHE A 145 -4.17 5.07 -11.73
C PHE A 145 -5.32 5.60 -12.56
N GLN A 146 -5.37 6.91 -12.70
CA GLN A 146 -6.22 7.61 -13.64
C GLN A 146 -5.35 8.58 -14.45
N GLU A 147 -5.34 8.43 -15.76
CA GLU A 147 -4.74 9.40 -16.67
C GLU A 147 -5.82 10.37 -17.16
N VAL A 148 -5.52 11.67 -17.12
CA VAL A 148 -6.41 12.71 -17.63
C VAL A 148 -5.64 13.55 -18.63
N TYR A 149 -6.16 13.65 -19.85
CA TYR A 149 -5.63 14.49 -20.91
C TYR A 149 -6.81 15.15 -21.63
N LEU A 150 -7.03 16.44 -21.39
CA LEU A 150 -8.20 17.18 -21.85
C LEU A 150 -7.87 18.16 -22.99
N ARG A 151 -6.58 18.45 -23.19
CA ARG A 151 -6.07 19.50 -24.09
C ARG A 151 -5.39 18.92 -25.32
N THR A 152 -5.81 17.72 -25.74
CA THR A 152 -5.30 17.00 -26.91
C THR A 152 -6.36 16.94 -28.01
N ASN A 153 -5.99 16.48 -29.21
CA ASN A 153 -6.95 16.26 -30.30
C ASN A 153 -7.93 15.09 -30.03
N ASP A 154 -7.64 14.23 -29.04
CA ASP A 154 -8.49 13.13 -28.59
C ASP A 154 -8.52 13.15 -27.05
N PRO A 155 -9.31 14.06 -26.44
CA PRO A 155 -9.37 14.21 -24.99
C PRO A 155 -9.86 12.92 -24.33
N ARG A 156 -9.14 12.45 -23.31
CA ARG A 156 -9.40 11.17 -22.65
C ARG A 156 -9.23 11.20 -21.14
N VAL A 157 -10.05 10.38 -20.49
CA VAL A 157 -9.84 9.90 -19.13
C VAL A 157 -9.64 8.39 -19.19
N SER A 158 -8.52 7.90 -18.65
CA SER A 158 -8.21 6.47 -18.66
C SER A 158 -8.00 5.95 -17.24
N ASN A 159 -8.73 4.90 -16.86
CA ASN A 159 -8.50 4.19 -15.61
C ASN A 159 -7.58 3.00 -15.87
N ILE A 160 -6.52 2.88 -15.09
CA ILE A 160 -5.48 1.86 -15.25
C ILE A 160 -5.36 1.06 -13.96
N ILE A 161 -5.46 -0.26 -14.06
CA ILE A 161 -5.19 -1.20 -12.98
C ILE A 161 -3.89 -1.91 -13.34
N LYS A 162 -2.80 -1.54 -12.66
CA LYS A 162 -1.49 -2.18 -12.82
C LYS A 162 -1.43 -3.40 -11.93
N PHE A 163 -1.30 -4.58 -12.55
CA PHE A 163 -1.20 -5.85 -11.81
C PHE A 163 0.16 -5.99 -11.14
N SER A 164 1.22 -5.74 -11.92
CA SER A 164 2.61 -5.59 -11.46
C SER A 164 3.49 -5.18 -12.65
N ASP A 165 4.74 -4.81 -12.40
CA ASP A 165 5.73 -4.55 -13.46
C ASP A 165 6.08 -5.78 -14.30
N ALA A 166 5.94 -6.99 -13.72
CA ALA A 166 6.21 -8.25 -14.40
C ALA A 166 5.01 -8.81 -15.18
N ILE A 167 3.77 -8.51 -14.74
CA ILE A 167 2.56 -9.06 -15.34
C ILE A 167 2.01 -8.13 -16.42
N GLY A 168 1.80 -6.85 -16.09
CA GLY A 168 1.13 -5.89 -16.96
C GLY A 168 -0.02 -5.13 -16.31
N GLU A 169 -0.96 -4.67 -17.12
CA GLU A 169 -2.05 -3.77 -16.69
C GLU A 169 -3.35 -3.94 -17.50
N LEU A 170 -4.47 -3.56 -16.92
CA LEU A 170 -5.74 -3.31 -17.59
C LEU A 170 -5.93 -1.80 -17.73
N LYS A 171 -6.08 -1.31 -18.95
CA LYS A 171 -6.39 0.11 -19.24
C LYS A 171 -7.80 0.20 -19.83
N VAL A 172 -8.65 1.03 -19.22
CA VAL A 172 -10.01 1.34 -19.66
C VAL A 172 -10.06 2.82 -19.98
N GLU A 173 -10.35 3.17 -21.22
CA GLU A 173 -10.28 4.53 -21.75
C GLU A 173 -11.68 5.05 -22.07
N ALA A 174 -11.87 6.34 -21.81
CA ALA A 174 -13.07 7.07 -22.13
C ALA A 174 -12.74 8.33 -22.91
N ALA A 175 -13.48 8.58 -23.99
CA ALA A 175 -13.50 9.89 -24.63
C ALA A 175 -14.07 10.90 -23.64
N ALA A 176 -13.44 12.07 -23.52
CA ALA A 176 -13.75 13.07 -22.52
C ALA A 176 -14.08 14.43 -23.13
N SER A 177 -14.81 15.25 -22.39
CA SER A 177 -15.02 16.67 -22.72
C SER A 177 -15.20 17.49 -21.44
N ILE A 178 -14.78 18.75 -21.50
CA ILE A 178 -14.98 19.71 -20.40
C ILE A 178 -16.40 20.26 -20.55
N LYS A 179 -17.23 20.12 -19.52
CA LYS A 179 -18.54 20.76 -19.48
C LYS A 179 -18.47 22.16 -18.88
N ASP A 180 -17.71 22.29 -17.80
CA ASP A 180 -17.49 23.54 -17.07
C ASP A 180 -16.14 23.46 -16.32
N GLY A 181 -15.79 24.53 -15.61
CA GLY A 181 -14.53 24.65 -14.85
C GLY A 181 -14.28 23.53 -13.82
N LYS A 182 -15.25 22.68 -13.49
CA LYS A 182 -15.08 21.54 -12.57
C LYS A 182 -15.41 20.19 -13.19
N ARG A 183 -16.39 20.13 -14.10
CA ARG A 183 -16.97 18.88 -14.59
C ARG A 183 -16.33 18.39 -15.90
N ILE A 184 -15.87 17.15 -15.86
CA ILE A 184 -15.46 16.34 -17.01
C ILE A 184 -16.57 15.35 -17.32
N LEU A 185 -17.12 15.39 -18.53
CA LEU A 185 -17.98 14.33 -19.06
C LEU A 185 -17.11 13.29 -19.73
N PHE A 186 -17.44 12.01 -19.56
CA PHE A 186 -16.70 10.94 -20.21
C PHE A 186 -17.64 9.84 -20.72
N GLN A 187 -17.21 9.13 -21.75
CA GLN A 187 -17.85 7.93 -22.26
C GLN A 187 -16.81 6.85 -22.55
N PHE A 188 -16.88 5.73 -21.83
CA PHE A 188 -15.99 4.59 -22.06
C PHE A 188 -16.19 4.04 -23.47
N ASP A 189 -15.09 3.88 -24.21
CA ASP A 189 -15.11 3.44 -25.60
C ASP A 189 -14.09 2.34 -25.90
N ARG A 190 -13.07 2.16 -25.04
CA ARG A 190 -11.97 1.20 -25.25
C ARG A 190 -11.54 0.58 -23.93
N ALA A 191 -11.14 -0.69 -23.97
CA ALA A 191 -10.37 -1.29 -22.88
C ALA A 191 -9.52 -2.44 -23.40
N ALA A 192 -8.34 -2.61 -22.83
CA ALA A 192 -7.43 -3.69 -23.18
C ALA A 192 -6.54 -4.06 -22.01
N PHE A 193 -6.21 -5.35 -21.93
CA PHE A 193 -5.09 -5.84 -21.15
C PHE A 193 -3.79 -5.69 -21.94
N SER A 194 -2.77 -5.16 -21.30
CA SER A 194 -1.40 -5.14 -21.80
C SER A 194 -0.58 -6.06 -20.90
N PHE A 195 -0.19 -7.22 -21.40
CA PHE A 195 0.63 -8.19 -20.67
C PHE A 195 2.09 -8.07 -21.10
N LYS A 196 3.03 -8.04 -20.15
CA LYS A 196 4.46 -7.89 -20.45
C LYS A 196 5.06 -9.09 -21.16
N PHE A 197 4.47 -10.27 -20.98
CA PHE A 197 4.87 -11.51 -21.63
C PHE A 197 4.24 -11.71 -23.03
N LEU A 198 3.39 -10.80 -23.50
CA LEU A 198 2.79 -10.85 -24.83
C LEU A 198 3.23 -9.64 -25.67
N PRO A 199 3.49 -9.82 -26.97
CA PRO A 199 3.84 -8.71 -27.86
C PRO A 199 2.63 -7.89 -28.33
N PHE A 200 1.41 -8.26 -27.93
CA PHE A 200 0.16 -7.60 -28.33
C PHE A 200 -0.78 -7.36 -27.14
N LYS A 201 -1.69 -6.40 -27.29
CA LYS A 201 -2.74 -6.12 -26.31
C LYS A 201 -3.94 -7.06 -26.51
N VAL A 202 -4.49 -7.58 -25.42
CA VAL A 202 -5.70 -8.40 -25.43
C VAL A 202 -6.91 -7.49 -25.18
N PRO A 203 -7.87 -7.38 -26.10
CA PRO A 203 -9.04 -6.52 -25.90
C PRO A 203 -9.86 -7.01 -24.70
N TYR A 204 -10.35 -6.08 -23.88
CA TYR A 204 -11.27 -6.41 -22.78
C TYR A 204 -12.65 -6.71 -23.38
N PRO A 205 -13.29 -7.85 -23.05
CA PRO A 205 -14.51 -8.32 -23.72
C PRO A 205 -15.76 -7.59 -23.22
N VAL A 206 -15.76 -6.26 -23.27
CA VAL A 206 -16.91 -5.41 -22.96
C VAL A 206 -17.32 -4.62 -24.20
N PRO A 207 -18.56 -4.80 -24.70
CA PRO A 207 -19.03 -4.11 -25.89
C PRO A 207 -19.51 -2.70 -25.52
N PHE A 208 -18.58 -1.76 -25.30
CA PHE A 208 -18.92 -0.39 -24.87
C PHE A 208 -19.96 0.31 -25.75
N ARG A 209 -19.97 0.00 -27.06
CA ARG A 209 -20.95 0.52 -28.02
C ARG A 209 -22.39 0.10 -27.71
N LEU A 210 -22.60 -1.06 -27.06
CA LEU A 210 -23.92 -1.58 -26.69
C LEU A 210 -24.40 -1.07 -25.33
N LEU A 211 -23.50 -0.51 -24.51
CA LEU A 211 -23.82 -0.02 -23.17
C LEU A 211 -24.55 1.33 -23.16
N GLY A 212 -24.57 2.04 -24.30
CA GLY A 212 -25.29 3.31 -24.44
C GLY A 212 -24.94 4.30 -23.32
N ASP A 213 -25.95 4.71 -22.55
CA ASP A 213 -25.80 5.67 -21.45
C ASP A 213 -25.08 5.08 -20.22
N GLU A 214 -25.01 3.76 -20.06
CA GLU A 214 -24.28 3.13 -18.94
C GLU A 214 -22.76 3.31 -19.04
N ALA A 215 -22.24 3.50 -20.26
CA ALA A 215 -20.84 3.82 -20.50
C ALA A 215 -20.51 5.31 -20.24
N LYS A 216 -21.53 6.15 -20.08
CA LYS A 216 -21.37 7.59 -19.82
C LYS A 216 -21.28 7.87 -18.33
N GLY A 217 -20.51 8.89 -17.99
CA GLY A 217 -20.42 9.38 -16.63
C GLY A 217 -19.82 10.78 -16.57
N TRP A 218 -19.66 11.27 -15.35
CA TRP A 218 -19.01 12.53 -15.08
C TRP A 218 -18.11 12.45 -13.86
N LEU A 219 -17.06 13.28 -13.87
CA LEU A 219 -16.17 13.52 -12.75
C LEU A 219 -16.13 15.03 -12.50
N ASP A 220 -16.49 15.43 -11.29
CA ASP A 220 -16.27 16.79 -10.81
C ASP A 220 -14.93 16.84 -10.10
N THR A 221 -14.01 17.67 -10.58
CA THR A 221 -12.80 18.00 -9.83
C THR A 221 -13.14 19.10 -8.83
N THR A 222 -13.34 18.70 -7.58
CA THR A 222 -13.79 19.60 -6.50
C THR A 222 -12.64 20.29 -5.80
N TYR A 223 -11.45 19.71 -5.83
CA TYR A 223 -10.21 20.32 -5.39
C TYR A 223 -9.05 19.88 -6.28
N LEU A 224 -8.18 20.81 -6.64
CA LEU A 224 -6.89 20.55 -7.28
C LEU A 224 -5.87 21.43 -6.56
N SER A 225 -4.81 20.82 -6.02
CA SER A 225 -3.80 21.57 -5.30
C SER A 225 -3.11 22.59 -6.21
N PRO A 226 -2.71 23.76 -5.69
CA PRO A 226 -1.89 24.72 -6.45
C PRO A 226 -0.59 24.12 -6.98
N SER A 227 -0.02 23.12 -6.30
CA SER A 227 1.15 22.36 -6.77
C SER A 227 0.84 21.40 -7.91
N GLY A 228 -0.43 21.03 -8.12
CA GLY A 228 -0.86 20.03 -9.09
C GLY A 228 -0.57 18.57 -8.67
N ASP A 229 -0.25 18.34 -7.41
CA ASP A 229 0.14 17.03 -6.88
C ASP A 229 -0.96 16.29 -6.12
N LEU A 230 -2.03 16.98 -5.68
CA LEU A 230 -3.20 16.37 -5.04
C LEU A 230 -4.48 16.81 -5.76
N ARG A 231 -5.40 15.87 -5.97
CA ARG A 231 -6.71 16.13 -6.56
C ARG A 231 -7.81 15.34 -5.87
N ILE A 232 -8.92 16.00 -5.62
CA ILE A 232 -10.16 15.38 -5.15
C ILE A 232 -11.17 15.43 -6.29
N SER A 233 -11.82 14.29 -6.55
CA SER A 233 -12.88 14.22 -7.54
C SER A 233 -14.12 13.52 -7.00
N ARG A 234 -15.30 13.98 -7.41
CA ARG A 234 -16.59 13.34 -7.14
C ARG A 234 -17.12 12.72 -8.43
N GLY A 235 -17.48 11.45 -8.40
CA GLY A 235 -18.05 10.74 -9.54
C GLY A 235 -19.58 10.70 -9.52
N ASN A 236 -20.16 10.44 -10.70
CA ASN A 236 -21.62 10.36 -10.92
C ASN A 236 -22.40 9.41 -10.02
N LYS A 237 -21.73 8.49 -9.34
CA LYS A 237 -22.34 7.52 -8.41
C LYS A 237 -22.23 7.92 -6.94
N GLY A 238 -21.81 9.15 -6.65
CA GLY A 238 -21.52 9.61 -5.28
C GLY A 238 -20.16 9.13 -4.75
N THR A 239 -19.28 8.68 -5.66
CA THR A 239 -17.94 8.21 -5.30
C THR A 239 -17.00 9.39 -5.11
N THR A 240 -16.27 9.42 -4.00
CA THR A 240 -15.13 10.33 -3.79
C THR A 240 -13.86 9.62 -4.22
N PHE A 241 -12.96 10.34 -4.88
CA PHE A 241 -11.63 9.89 -5.24
C PHE A 241 -10.62 10.90 -4.72
N VAL A 242 -9.61 10.42 -4.00
CA VAL A 242 -8.41 11.20 -3.65
C VAL A 242 -7.27 10.65 -4.47
N LEU A 243 -6.64 11.49 -5.28
CA LEU A 243 -5.57 11.09 -6.19
C LEU A 243 -4.33 11.97 -6.03
N GLN A 244 -3.16 11.40 -6.30
CA GLN A 244 -1.88 12.11 -6.30
C GLN A 244 -1.10 11.90 -7.61
N LYS A 245 -0.45 12.93 -8.15
CA LYS A 245 0.47 12.74 -9.30
C LYS A 245 1.82 12.18 -8.86
N LYS A 246 2.41 12.83 -7.85
CA LYS A 246 3.68 12.43 -7.24
C LYS A 246 3.40 11.92 -5.83
N THR A 247 3.89 10.73 -5.51
CA THR A 247 3.76 10.17 -4.17
C THR A 247 4.97 10.55 -3.33
N VAL A 248 4.74 11.19 -2.17
CA VAL A 248 5.84 11.49 -1.24
C VAL A 248 6.35 10.21 -0.57
N PRO A 249 7.57 10.19 0.01
CA PRO A 249 8.18 8.98 0.57
C PRO A 249 7.27 8.19 1.50
N ARG A 250 6.43 8.88 2.29
CA ARG A 250 5.46 8.25 3.20
C ARG A 250 4.46 7.37 2.48
N GLN A 251 3.88 7.85 1.38
CA GLN A 251 2.90 7.13 0.58
C GLN A 251 3.57 5.99 -0.18
N ARG A 252 4.81 6.19 -0.63
CA ARG A 252 5.60 5.11 -1.24
C ARG A 252 5.85 3.98 -0.26
N LEU A 253 6.18 4.29 0.99
CA LEU A 253 6.29 3.31 2.07
C LEU A 253 4.96 2.56 2.29
N ILE A 254 3.85 3.27 2.49
CA ILE A 254 2.54 2.63 2.71
C ILE A 254 2.11 1.77 1.51
N SER A 255 2.33 2.26 0.28
CA SER A 255 2.04 1.52 -0.94
C SER A 255 2.90 0.27 -1.05
N ALA A 256 4.19 0.34 -0.73
CA ALA A 256 5.11 -0.78 -0.79
C ALA A 256 4.76 -1.85 0.26
N ILE A 257 4.33 -1.45 1.47
CA ILE A 257 3.84 -2.39 2.48
C ILE A 257 2.57 -3.09 2.00
N SER A 258 1.65 -2.34 1.39
CA SER A 258 0.37 -2.86 0.89
C SER A 258 0.56 -3.84 -0.28
N THR A 259 1.59 -3.68 -1.11
CA THR A 259 1.91 -4.58 -2.23
C THR A 259 2.83 -5.74 -1.86
N GLY A 260 3.62 -5.61 -0.78
CA GLY A 260 4.64 -6.58 -0.36
C GLY A 260 4.10 -7.86 0.29
N THR A 261 2.81 -7.91 0.66
CA THR A 261 2.21 -9.06 1.37
C THR A 261 2.01 -10.32 0.52
N GLY A 262 2.46 -10.37 -0.75
CA GLY A 262 2.16 -11.51 -1.65
C GLY A 262 3.12 -11.80 -2.80
N VAL A 263 4.31 -11.18 -2.88
CA VAL A 263 5.27 -11.44 -3.98
C VAL A 263 6.64 -11.77 -3.39
N ARG A 264 7.45 -12.59 -4.06
CA ARG A 264 8.82 -12.98 -3.63
C ARG A 264 9.91 -11.95 -3.98
N GLU A 265 9.63 -11.03 -4.91
CA GLU A 265 10.49 -9.95 -5.39
C GLU A 265 10.32 -8.52 -4.77
N PRO A 266 9.47 -8.22 -3.75
CA PRO A 266 9.21 -6.85 -3.28
C PRO A 266 10.19 -6.36 -2.21
N TYR A 267 11.15 -7.18 -1.77
CA TYR A 267 12.09 -6.77 -0.72
C TYR A 267 12.94 -5.55 -1.16
N SER A 268 13.42 -5.50 -2.39
CA SER A 268 14.27 -4.39 -2.87
C SER A 268 13.54 -3.04 -2.92
N LEU A 269 12.30 -3.02 -3.42
CA LEU A 269 11.50 -1.80 -3.54
C LEU A 269 11.01 -1.30 -2.19
N LEU A 270 10.67 -2.20 -1.26
CA LEU A 270 10.22 -1.81 0.08
C LEU A 270 11.39 -1.30 0.92
N TRP A 271 12.56 -1.93 0.85
CA TRP A 271 13.77 -1.40 1.47
C TRP A 271 14.10 -0.01 0.95
N GLN A 272 14.03 0.19 -0.38
CA GLN A 272 14.24 1.50 -0.97
C GLN A 272 13.24 2.54 -0.45
N ALA A 273 11.95 2.18 -0.31
CA ALA A 273 10.92 3.08 0.22
C ALA A 273 11.14 3.40 1.71
N ILE A 274 11.60 2.44 2.51
CA ILE A 274 11.97 2.64 3.92
C ILE A 274 13.15 3.60 4.04
N ASP A 275 14.24 3.32 3.30
CA ASP A 275 15.47 4.12 3.36
C ASP A 275 15.23 5.55 2.89
N GLU A 276 14.47 5.72 1.80
CA GLU A 276 14.07 7.03 1.30
C GLU A 276 13.18 7.77 2.30
N PHE A 277 12.22 7.08 2.93
CA PHE A 277 11.34 7.67 3.94
C PHE A 277 12.11 8.12 5.18
N ILE A 278 13.01 7.29 5.70
CA ILE A 278 13.85 7.63 6.85
C ILE A 278 14.75 8.83 6.48
N SER A 279 15.46 8.76 5.36
CA SER A 279 16.37 9.82 4.91
C SER A 279 15.67 11.16 4.72
N PHE A 280 14.45 11.14 4.17
CA PHE A 280 13.63 12.34 3.99
C PHE A 280 13.26 13.03 5.32
N HIS A 281 13.12 12.26 6.41
CA HIS A 281 12.73 12.78 7.72
C HIS A 281 13.90 12.89 8.71
N GLN A 282 15.12 12.55 8.29
CA GLN A 282 16.32 12.80 9.06
C GLN A 282 16.60 14.30 9.07
N ASN A 283 16.29 14.95 10.19
CA ASN A 283 16.73 16.31 10.46
C ASN A 283 17.80 16.25 11.57
N PRO A 284 19.07 16.61 11.31
CA PRO A 284 20.13 16.55 12.30
C PRO A 284 19.90 17.47 13.53
N SER A 285 18.95 18.41 13.45
CA SER A 285 18.55 19.31 14.55
C SER A 285 17.25 18.93 15.26
N ARG A 286 16.62 17.78 14.95
CA ARG A 286 15.48 17.29 15.73
C ARG A 286 15.94 16.77 17.10
N ASP A 287 15.20 17.16 18.13
CA ASP A 287 15.30 16.63 19.49
C ASP A 287 15.25 15.09 19.50
N GLU A 288 15.78 14.49 20.56
CA GLU A 288 15.81 13.03 20.73
C GLU A 288 14.40 12.44 20.57
N THR A 289 14.20 11.61 19.54
CA THR A 289 12.92 10.92 19.35
C THR A 289 12.80 9.83 20.40
N GLU A 290 11.84 9.98 21.31
CA GLU A 290 11.57 8.97 22.33
C GLU A 290 10.62 7.88 21.82
N LEU A 291 10.69 6.70 22.45
CA LEU A 291 9.76 5.62 22.18
C LEU A 291 8.35 6.02 22.67
N GLN A 292 7.52 6.49 21.74
CA GLN A 292 6.19 7.00 22.06
C GLN A 292 5.28 5.93 22.66
N GLU A 293 4.57 6.33 23.72
CA GLU A 293 3.48 5.59 24.32
C GLU A 293 2.32 5.39 23.35
N GLY A 294 1.63 4.26 23.51
CA GLY A 294 0.44 3.94 22.75
C GLY A 294 0.39 2.48 22.31
N GLU A 295 -0.59 2.18 21.47
CA GLU A 295 -0.81 0.85 20.91
C GLU A 295 -0.36 0.84 19.45
N TRP A 296 0.64 0.02 19.14
CA TRP A 296 1.33 -0.01 17.86
C TRP A 296 1.13 -1.37 17.20
N GLN A 297 0.30 -1.43 16.17
CA GLN A 297 0.07 -2.64 15.39
C GLN A 297 1.16 -2.81 14.34
N MET A 298 1.84 -3.95 14.33
CA MET A 298 2.78 -4.28 13.26
C MET A 298 2.01 -4.48 11.95
N ILE A 299 2.48 -3.82 10.89
CA ILE A 299 1.97 -3.98 9.52
C ILE A 299 2.99 -4.62 8.58
N TRP A 300 4.27 -4.65 8.97
CA TRP A 300 5.33 -5.27 8.19
C TRP A 300 6.58 -5.63 9.02
N SER A 301 7.28 -6.69 8.62
CA SER A 301 8.57 -7.16 9.13
C SER A 301 9.50 -7.52 7.97
N SER A 302 10.80 -7.26 8.11
CA SER A 302 11.80 -7.60 7.09
C SER A 302 12.13 -9.09 6.99
N GLN A 303 11.70 -9.89 7.95
CA GLN A 303 11.79 -11.35 7.89
C GLN A 303 10.40 -11.98 7.96
N VAL A 304 10.22 -13.06 7.20
CA VAL A 304 9.04 -13.93 7.30
C VAL A 304 9.18 -14.76 8.57
N GLU A 305 8.07 -14.88 9.30
CA GLU A 305 7.95 -15.72 10.49
C GLU A 305 8.55 -17.11 10.26
N THR A 306 9.42 -17.54 11.17
CA THR A 306 9.90 -18.92 11.23
C THR A 306 8.77 -19.86 11.70
N ASP A 307 8.97 -21.17 11.62
CA ASP A 307 8.00 -22.17 12.10
C ASP A 307 7.70 -22.05 13.62
N SER A 308 8.54 -21.33 14.38
CA SER A 308 8.37 -21.06 15.82
C SER A 308 7.62 -19.75 16.06
N TRP A 309 6.31 -19.76 15.87
CA TRP A 309 5.47 -18.57 16.05
C TRP A 309 5.53 -17.98 17.47
N ILE A 310 5.76 -18.79 18.50
CA ILE A 310 5.89 -18.33 19.90
C ILE A 310 7.18 -17.50 20.07
N GLU A 311 8.28 -17.97 19.50
CA GLU A 311 9.56 -17.23 19.53
C GLU A 311 9.45 -15.92 18.74
N ASN A 312 8.77 -15.96 17.60
CA ASN A 312 8.49 -14.75 16.83
C ASN A 312 7.64 -13.76 17.64
N ALA A 313 6.62 -14.24 18.36
CA ALA A 313 5.81 -13.41 19.26
C ALA A 313 6.61 -12.80 20.41
N ALA A 314 7.48 -13.59 21.03
CA ALA A 314 8.33 -13.18 22.16
C ALA A 314 9.33 -12.08 21.77
N ASN A 315 9.89 -12.19 20.56
CA ASN A 315 10.84 -11.24 20.01
C ASN A 315 10.15 -10.04 19.32
N GLY A 316 8.82 -9.93 19.45
CA GLY A 316 8.05 -8.82 18.89
C GLY A 316 8.02 -8.80 17.37
N LEU A 317 8.18 -9.96 16.71
CA LEU A 317 8.18 -10.14 15.26
C LEU A 317 6.77 -10.27 14.66
N MET A 318 5.74 -10.09 15.47
CA MET A 318 4.33 -10.18 15.08
C MET A 318 3.42 -9.43 16.06
N GLY A 319 2.21 -9.12 15.61
CA GLY A 319 1.14 -8.61 16.46
C GLY A 319 1.28 -7.13 16.84
N LYS A 320 0.80 -6.80 18.03
CA LYS A 320 0.70 -5.44 18.58
C LYS A 320 1.73 -5.24 19.70
N GLN A 321 2.32 -4.05 19.74
CA GLN A 321 3.17 -3.57 20.82
C GLN A 321 2.45 -2.47 21.59
N VAL A 322 2.34 -2.58 22.91
CA VAL A 322 1.78 -1.54 23.78
C VAL A 322 2.90 -0.96 24.62
N VAL A 323 3.22 0.31 24.41
CA VAL A 323 4.25 1.05 25.15
C VAL A 323 3.58 1.89 26.22
N LYS A 324 4.05 1.79 27.47
CA LYS A 324 3.53 2.53 28.62
C LYS A 324 4.56 3.50 29.18
N GLU A 325 4.09 4.57 29.84
CA GLU A 325 4.94 5.63 30.42
C GLU A 325 5.92 5.11 31.48
N ASN A 326 5.55 4.04 32.19
CA ASN A 326 6.32 3.46 33.28
C ASN A 326 7.49 2.57 32.83
N GLY A 327 7.94 2.70 31.58
CA GLY A 327 9.02 1.88 31.01
C GLY A 327 8.62 0.42 30.74
N GLN A 328 7.31 0.11 30.74
CA GLN A 328 6.82 -1.21 30.35
C GLN A 328 6.46 -1.27 28.88
N ILE A 329 6.76 -2.40 28.26
CA ILE A 329 6.31 -2.73 26.91
C ILE A 329 5.62 -4.09 26.93
N LYS A 330 4.56 -4.23 26.14
CA LYS A 330 3.80 -5.47 26.03
C LYS A 330 3.65 -5.88 24.58
N PHE A 331 3.97 -7.13 24.26
CA PHE A 331 3.65 -7.75 22.97
C PHE A 331 2.36 -8.55 23.09
N LEU A 332 1.52 -8.46 22.06
CA LEU A 332 0.22 -9.09 22.03
C LEU A 332 -0.05 -9.65 20.64
N VAL A 333 -0.35 -10.94 20.57
CA VAL A 333 -0.58 -11.66 19.31
C VAL A 333 -1.87 -12.46 19.45
N ASP A 334 -2.84 -12.19 18.56
CA ASP A 334 -4.04 -13.02 18.45
C ASP A 334 -3.72 -14.27 17.63
N ILE A 335 -4.10 -15.43 18.16
CA ILE A 335 -3.84 -16.76 17.59
C ILE A 335 -5.18 -17.41 17.22
N PHE A 336 -5.13 -18.43 16.36
CA PHE A 336 -6.30 -19.22 15.99
C PHE A 336 -7.01 -19.86 17.21
N LEU A 337 -8.31 -20.12 17.09
CA LEU A 337 -9.20 -20.65 18.15
C LEU A 337 -9.45 -19.71 19.36
N GLY A 338 -9.20 -18.41 19.21
CA GLY A 338 -9.46 -17.44 20.29
C GLY A 338 -8.42 -17.46 21.40
N LEU A 339 -7.26 -18.08 21.15
CA LEU A 339 -6.08 -17.97 22.00
C LEU A 339 -5.35 -16.66 21.70
N ARG A 340 -4.70 -16.09 22.71
CA ARG A 340 -3.89 -14.89 22.58
C ARG A 340 -2.60 -15.04 23.34
N PHE A 341 -1.48 -14.77 22.69
CA PHE A 341 -0.20 -14.65 23.36
C PHE A 341 0.00 -13.21 23.85
N SER A 342 0.57 -13.09 25.04
CA SER A 342 0.89 -11.83 25.69
C SER A 342 2.26 -11.95 26.34
N MET A 343 3.16 -11.02 26.09
CA MET A 343 4.44 -10.94 26.80
C MET A 343 4.64 -9.53 27.32
N ILE A 344 4.89 -9.40 28.62
CA ILE A 344 5.21 -8.11 29.25
C ILE A 344 6.70 -8.08 29.53
N GLY A 345 7.28 -6.90 29.37
CA GLY A 345 8.67 -6.62 29.68
C GLY A 345 8.90 -5.17 30.03
N LYS A 346 10.16 -4.83 30.22
CA LYS A 346 10.65 -3.48 30.48
C LYS A 346 11.60 -3.04 29.40
N PHE A 347 11.65 -1.75 29.14
CA PHE A 347 12.64 -1.14 28.26
C PHE A 347 13.41 -0.04 29.01
N VAL A 348 14.70 0.07 28.70
CA VAL A 348 15.58 1.12 29.23
C VAL A 348 16.30 1.79 28.08
N LYS A 349 16.29 3.12 28.02
CA LYS A 349 17.02 3.89 27.00
C LYS A 349 18.53 3.73 27.26
N SER A 350 19.25 3.12 26.32
CA SER A 350 20.69 2.85 26.39
C SER A 350 21.52 3.75 25.46
N GLY A 351 20.87 4.48 24.55
CA GLY A 351 21.50 5.48 23.68
C GLY A 351 20.48 6.44 23.09
N LYS A 352 20.91 7.31 22.15
CA LYS A 352 20.06 8.38 21.58
C LYS A 352 18.72 7.84 21.05
N ASN A 353 18.78 6.75 20.28
CA ASN A 353 17.63 6.05 19.71
C ASN A 353 17.60 4.56 20.08
N LEU A 354 18.39 4.12 21.06
CA LEU A 354 18.57 2.70 21.38
C LEU A 354 17.93 2.38 22.72
N TYR A 355 17.19 1.28 22.76
CA TYR A 355 16.50 0.79 23.94
C TYR A 355 16.85 -0.67 24.16
N GLU A 356 17.24 -1.02 25.38
CA GLU A 356 17.39 -2.40 25.82
C GLU A 356 16.05 -2.91 26.32
N LEU A 357 15.53 -3.98 25.69
CA LEU A 357 14.29 -4.62 26.10
C LEU A 357 14.61 -5.91 26.84
N THR A 358 13.92 -6.12 27.96
CA THR A 358 13.89 -7.38 28.70
C THR A 358 12.44 -7.82 28.84
N MET A 359 12.08 -8.90 28.17
CA MET A 359 10.75 -9.50 28.18
C MET A 359 10.81 -10.80 29.00
N ASP A 360 10.02 -10.92 30.05
CA ASP A 360 10.13 -12.03 31.01
C ASP A 360 8.78 -12.56 31.54
N ASP A 361 7.66 -11.92 31.21
CA ASP A 361 6.32 -12.30 31.66
C ASP A 361 5.45 -12.73 30.47
N ALA A 362 5.65 -13.97 29.99
CA ALA A 362 4.90 -14.55 28.88
C ALA A 362 3.68 -15.35 29.35
N VAL A 363 2.55 -15.15 28.70
CA VAL A 363 1.26 -15.80 29.02
C VAL A 363 0.51 -16.14 27.74
N ILE A 364 -0.04 -17.36 27.66
CA ILE A 364 -1.10 -17.71 26.70
C ILE A 364 -2.46 -17.56 27.37
N LEU A 365 -3.31 -16.72 26.80
CA LEU A 365 -4.67 -16.45 27.23
C LEU A 365 -5.65 -17.28 26.39
N GLY A 366 -6.61 -17.93 27.04
CA GLY A 366 -7.71 -18.66 26.42
C GLY A 366 -8.99 -18.49 27.23
N GLY A 367 -9.95 -17.73 26.68
CA GLY A 367 -11.16 -17.35 27.42
C GLY A 367 -10.81 -16.58 28.71
N PRO A 368 -11.38 -16.94 29.89
CA PRO A 368 -11.07 -16.28 31.15
C PRO A 368 -9.76 -16.75 31.81
N PHE A 369 -9.05 -17.71 31.20
CA PHE A 369 -7.86 -18.33 31.80
C PHE A 369 -6.58 -17.86 31.11
N GLY A 370 -5.50 -17.71 31.88
CA GLY A 370 -4.15 -17.43 31.40
C GLY A 370 -3.16 -18.46 31.91
N TYR A 371 -2.34 -19.01 31.02
CA TYR A 371 -1.29 -19.97 31.33
C TYR A 371 0.08 -19.29 31.17
N PRO A 372 0.85 -19.13 32.26
CA PRO A 372 2.19 -18.55 32.18
C PRO A 372 3.16 -19.49 31.48
N ILE A 373 4.08 -18.93 30.72
CA ILE A 373 5.15 -19.65 30.01
C ILE A 373 6.48 -19.12 30.51
N GLU A 374 7.36 -20.03 30.94
CA GLU A 374 8.74 -19.69 31.23
C GLU A 374 9.46 -19.36 29.93
N MET A 375 9.62 -18.06 29.68
CA MET A 375 10.31 -17.55 28.50
C MET A 375 10.86 -16.18 28.81
N GLU A 376 12.11 -15.97 28.44
CA GLU A 376 12.79 -14.69 28.55
C GLU A 376 13.38 -14.32 27.19
N SER A 377 13.26 -13.05 26.81
CA SER A 377 13.92 -12.49 25.64
C SER A 377 14.57 -11.15 25.97
N LYS A 378 15.80 -10.98 25.49
CA LYS A 378 16.59 -9.75 25.65
C LYS A 378 17.15 -9.33 24.32
N PHE A 379 16.87 -8.10 23.91
CA PHE A 379 17.39 -7.55 22.65
C PHE A 379 17.36 -6.02 22.65
N ASN A 380 18.13 -5.45 21.74
CA ASN A 380 18.13 -4.01 21.49
C ASN A 380 17.05 -3.64 20.48
N LEU A 381 16.32 -2.57 20.76
CA LEU A 381 15.39 -1.93 19.86
C LEU A 381 15.91 -0.53 19.52
N GLU A 382 16.28 -0.34 18.26
CA GLU A 382 16.68 0.93 17.69
C GLU A 382 15.47 1.62 17.03
N LEU A 383 15.19 2.86 17.43
CA LEU A 383 14.15 3.70 16.86
C LEU A 383 14.69 4.44 15.63
N LEU A 384 14.31 3.97 14.44
CA LEU A 384 14.74 4.57 13.18
C LEU A 384 13.89 5.79 12.81
N TYR A 385 12.60 5.74 13.11
CA TYR A 385 11.64 6.81 12.90
C TYR A 385 10.41 6.63 13.79
N SER A 386 9.85 7.72 14.29
CA SER A 386 8.53 7.73 14.94
C SER A 386 7.83 9.04 14.70
N ASP A 387 6.55 8.97 14.40
CA ASP A 387 5.60 10.07 14.55
C ASP A 387 4.28 9.52 15.14
N ASP A 388 3.26 10.36 15.25
CA ASP A 388 2.01 9.99 15.91
C ASP A 388 1.21 8.87 15.22
N LYS A 389 1.64 8.38 14.05
CA LYS A 389 0.92 7.33 13.29
C LYS A 389 1.80 6.17 12.84
N ILE A 390 3.06 6.40 12.52
CA ILE A 390 3.98 5.40 11.98
C ILE A 390 5.22 5.35 12.85
N ARG A 391 5.62 4.12 13.20
CA ARG A 391 6.91 3.85 13.84
C ARG A 391 7.70 2.83 13.05
N ILE A 392 8.96 3.14 12.79
CA ILE A 392 9.94 2.23 12.17
C ILE A 392 11.03 1.94 13.19
N THR A 393 11.19 0.67 13.50
CA THR A 393 12.17 0.19 14.49
C THR A 393 13.00 -0.93 13.91
N ARG A 394 14.25 -1.03 14.34
CA ARG A 394 15.11 -2.19 14.10
C ARG A 394 15.33 -2.90 15.43
N GLY A 395 14.99 -4.18 15.52
CA GLY A 395 15.06 -4.93 16.78
C GLY A 395 15.91 -6.18 16.68
N TYR A 396 15.41 -7.24 17.32
CA TYR A 396 16.02 -8.57 17.34
C TYR A 396 16.58 -8.99 15.98
N ASN A 397 17.83 -9.47 15.96
CA ASN A 397 18.56 -9.89 14.74
C ASN A 397 18.58 -8.86 13.59
N ASN A 398 18.58 -7.56 13.92
CA ASN A 398 18.52 -6.45 12.95
C ASN A 398 17.27 -6.45 12.06
N ILE A 399 16.21 -7.13 12.49
CA ILE A 399 14.93 -7.15 11.78
C ILE A 399 14.29 -5.77 11.88
N VAL A 400 13.82 -5.25 10.75
CA VAL A 400 13.13 -3.95 10.68
C VAL A 400 11.63 -4.18 10.67
N PHE A 401 10.92 -3.37 11.46
CA PHE A 401 9.48 -3.41 11.62
C PHE A 401 8.88 -2.07 11.26
N VAL A 402 7.70 -2.12 10.63
CA VAL A 402 6.84 -0.95 10.48
C VAL A 402 5.57 -1.19 11.29
N HIS A 403 5.29 -0.27 12.20
CA HIS A 403 4.11 -0.27 13.06
C HIS A 403 3.22 0.93 12.75
N LEU A 404 1.91 0.73 12.84
CA LEU A 404 0.90 1.78 12.86
C LEU A 404 0.34 1.98 14.26
N ARG A 405 0.16 3.22 14.65
CA ARG A 405 -0.56 3.56 15.88
C ARG A 405 -2.05 3.21 15.74
N THR A 406 -2.63 2.64 16.78
CA THR A 406 -4.01 2.09 16.81
C THR A 406 -4.81 2.50 18.02
N ASP A 407 -4.20 3.04 19.07
CA ASP A 407 -4.90 3.84 20.06
C ASP A 407 -5.34 5.12 19.34
N GLY A 408 -6.63 5.23 19.03
CA GLY A 408 -7.21 6.41 18.40
C GLY A 408 -6.73 7.66 19.13
N SER A 409 -6.60 8.77 18.42
CA SER A 409 -6.13 10.07 18.92
C SER A 409 -6.99 10.59 20.09
N SER A 410 -6.88 9.97 21.25
CA SER A 410 -7.44 10.35 22.53
C SER A 410 -6.31 10.90 23.40
N LYS A 411 -5.55 11.85 22.85
CA LYS A 411 -5.01 12.92 23.66
C LYS A 411 -6.05 14.03 23.61
N LYS A 412 -6.84 14.11 24.68
CA LYS A 412 -7.68 15.27 25.00
C LYS A 412 -6.82 16.51 25.17
#